data_AF-A0AAU9RQJ8-F1
#
_entry.id   AF-A0AAU9RQJ8-F1
#
_cell.length_a   1.000
_cell.length_b   1.000
_cell.length_c   1.000
_cell.angle_alpha   90.00
_cell.angle_beta   90.00
_cell.angle_gamma   90.00
#
_symmetry.space_group_name_H-M   'P 1'
#
loop_
_entity.id
_entity.type
_entity.pdbx_description
1 polymer ?
#
loop_
_entity_poly.entity_id
_entity_poly.type
_entity_poly.pdbx_seq_one_letter_code
_entity_poly.pdbx_strand_id
1 'polypeptide(L)'
;MINILKGRFGEDYDREYLPQQLSKEQLKKTPEYQQAKTAIVEPVRQPKELKPMEIPRKPLKNFIEHLVDESPDEVSAESESVKVTKVRDLHGYIGLKTMDVNGFEVLASQVESVRHIFQRHPDIAAEFRAKNQRMRKACMSFLLSVIETSCQSLEELSNEDLVEADIAITYLKDACFKVDWLEKKLNQLKDNKEKEKSGLARLQKIEENLLNLKLQWSEMDHLA
;
A
#
# COMPACT_ATOMS: atom_id res chain seq x y z
N MET A 1 11.09 23.94 61.26
CA MET A 1 11.87 23.41 60.13
C MET A 1 11.24 23.97 58.85
N ILE A 2 11.81 25.05 58.27
CA ILE A 2 12.73 25.08 57.10
C ILE A 2 11.96 24.72 55.80
N ASN A 3 11.48 25.70 55.00
CA ASN A 3 12.10 26.57 53.96
C ASN A 3 11.78 26.05 52.53
N ILE A 4 11.02 26.80 51.70
CA ILE A 4 11.47 27.79 50.67
C ILE A 4 12.18 27.05 49.51
N LEU A 5 11.65 26.94 48.28
CA LEU A 5 11.45 27.93 47.18
C LEU A 5 10.45 27.27 46.19
N LYS A 6 9.37 27.83 45.63
CA LYS A 6 9.07 29.17 45.08
C LYS A 6 10.16 29.76 44.19
N GLY A 7 9.98 29.57 42.88
CA GLY A 7 10.36 30.52 41.85
C GLY A 7 9.92 30.02 40.46
N ARG A 8 9.49 30.86 39.51
CA ARG A 8 9.20 32.30 39.49
C ARG A 8 8.78 32.61 38.05
N PHE A 9 7.50 32.83 37.79
CA PHE A 9 6.93 33.65 36.70
C PHE A 9 5.45 33.80 37.10
N GLY A 10 4.99 34.93 37.62
CA GLY A 10 5.12 36.27 37.06
C GLY A 10 3.72 36.63 36.57
N GLU A 11 2.91 37.15 37.49
CA GLU A 11 1.64 37.79 37.20
C GLU A 11 1.91 38.98 36.27
N ASP A 12 1.13 39.09 35.20
CA ASP A 12 0.65 40.33 34.57
C ASP A 12 0.00 39.95 33.23
N TYR A 13 -1.27 39.57 33.29
CA TYR A 13 -2.16 39.80 32.16
C TYR A 13 -3.38 40.53 32.69
N ASP A 14 -3.38 41.82 32.36
CA ASP A 14 -4.47 42.75 32.56
C ASP A 14 -5.83 42.12 32.23
N ARG A 15 -6.69 42.20 33.23
CA ARG A 15 -8.11 41.96 33.11
C ARG A 15 -8.75 43.19 32.45
N GLU A 16 -8.55 43.41 31.15
CA GLU A 16 -9.34 44.36 30.36
C GLU A 16 -9.15 44.12 28.85
N TYR A 17 -10.27 44.13 28.10
CA TYR A 17 -10.43 43.88 26.65
C TYR A 17 -10.55 42.41 26.16
N LEU A 18 -11.68 41.78 26.50
CA LEU A 18 -12.31 40.82 25.58
C LEU A 18 -13.24 41.58 24.63
N PRO A 19 -13.07 41.52 23.30
CA PRO A 19 -14.05 42.05 22.36
C PRO A 19 -15.38 41.32 22.56
N GLN A 20 -16.49 42.07 22.66
CA GLN A 20 -17.82 41.47 22.68
C GLN A 20 -17.99 40.64 21.40
N GLN A 21 -18.02 39.31 21.56
CA GLN A 21 -18.30 38.38 20.47
C GLN A 21 -19.71 38.71 19.94
N LEU A 22 -19.77 39.31 18.75
CA LEU A 22 -21.03 39.58 18.06
C LEU A 22 -21.77 38.25 17.87
N SER A 23 -23.04 38.19 18.29
CA SER A 23 -23.85 37.01 18.05
C SER A 23 -23.99 36.76 16.54
N LYS A 24 -24.26 35.51 16.14
CA LYS A 24 -24.43 35.16 14.72
C LYS A 24 -25.51 36.01 14.02
N GLU A 25 -26.53 36.45 14.77
CA GLU A 25 -27.56 37.39 14.29
C GLU A 25 -27.00 38.79 13.98
N GLN A 26 -26.04 39.25 14.77
CA GLN A 26 -25.41 40.57 14.62
C GLN A 26 -24.36 40.54 13.51
N LEU A 27 -23.58 39.45 13.39
CA LEU A 27 -22.61 39.27 12.32
C LEU A 27 -23.28 39.30 10.94
N LYS A 28 -24.48 38.72 10.81
CA LYS A 28 -25.27 38.77 9.56
C LYS A 28 -25.74 40.18 9.17
N LYS A 29 -25.69 41.13 10.10
CA LYS A 29 -26.08 42.53 9.87
C LYS A 29 -24.89 43.43 9.57
N THR A 30 -23.65 42.94 9.70
CA THR A 30 -22.49 43.78 9.41
C THR A 30 -22.37 44.06 7.91
N PRO A 31 -21.87 45.25 7.52
CA PRO A 31 -21.65 45.60 6.13
C PRO A 31 -20.69 44.60 5.45
N GLU A 32 -19.68 44.09 6.15
CA GLU A 32 -18.74 43.11 5.58
C GLU A 32 -19.44 41.80 5.20
N TYR A 33 -20.38 41.31 6.02
CA TYR A 33 -21.14 40.09 5.71
C TYR A 33 -22.04 40.29 4.48
N GLN A 34 -22.66 41.46 4.34
CA GLN A 34 -23.49 41.77 3.17
C GLN A 34 -22.66 41.97 1.90
N GLN A 35 -21.47 42.56 2.03
CA GLN A 35 -20.53 42.73 0.91
C GLN A 35 -19.90 41.40 0.47
N ALA A 36 -19.56 40.52 1.40
CA ALA A 36 -19.11 39.16 1.08
C ALA A 36 -20.23 38.35 0.41
N LYS A 37 -21.49 38.53 0.82
CA LYS A 37 -22.64 37.86 0.22
C LYS A 37 -22.89 38.33 -1.22
N THR A 38 -22.65 39.60 -1.55
CA THR A 38 -22.80 40.11 -2.93
C THR A 38 -21.60 39.79 -3.82
N ALA A 39 -20.39 39.66 -3.27
CA ALA A 39 -19.19 39.27 -4.01
C ALA A 39 -19.20 37.80 -4.51
N ILE A 40 -20.03 36.92 -3.93
CA ILE A 40 -20.17 35.51 -4.34
C ILE A 40 -20.96 35.36 -5.67
N VAL A 41 -21.52 36.45 -6.21
CA VAL A 41 -22.28 36.44 -7.47
C VAL A 41 -21.40 36.74 -8.70
N GLU A 42 -20.08 36.91 -8.55
CA GLU A 42 -19.19 36.91 -9.72
C GLU A 42 -19.08 35.50 -10.32
N PRO A 43 -19.15 35.34 -11.67
CA PRO A 43 -19.02 34.05 -12.29
C PRO A 43 -17.61 33.54 -12.01
N VAL A 44 -17.54 32.50 -11.16
CA VAL A 44 -16.33 31.70 -10.94
C VAL A 44 -15.72 31.44 -12.32
N ARG A 45 -14.57 32.06 -12.62
CA ARG A 45 -13.74 31.60 -13.72
C ARG A 45 -13.47 30.15 -13.41
N GLN A 46 -14.08 29.28 -14.20
CA GLN A 46 -13.88 27.85 -14.08
C GLN A 46 -12.37 27.61 -13.94
N PRO A 47 -11.91 26.94 -12.87
CA PRO A 47 -10.54 26.47 -12.81
C PRO A 47 -10.33 25.72 -14.12
N LYS A 48 -9.28 26.08 -14.88
CA LYS A 48 -8.86 25.25 -16.01
C LYS A 48 -8.75 23.84 -15.44
N GLU A 49 -9.59 22.92 -15.89
CA GLU A 49 -9.51 21.53 -15.47
C GLU A 49 -8.07 21.10 -15.72
N LEU A 50 -7.30 20.95 -14.63
CA LEU A 50 -6.05 20.22 -14.70
C LEU A 50 -6.51 18.82 -15.06
N LYS A 51 -6.33 18.44 -16.33
CA LYS A 51 -6.55 17.08 -16.76
C LYS A 51 -5.89 16.18 -15.71
N PRO A 52 -6.61 15.18 -15.17
CA PRO A 52 -5.99 14.20 -14.30
C PRO A 52 -4.69 13.77 -14.96
N MET A 53 -3.60 13.82 -14.21
CA MET A 53 -2.36 13.20 -14.67
C MET A 53 -2.71 11.73 -14.84
N GLU A 54 -2.97 11.33 -16.09
CA GLU A 54 -3.14 9.94 -16.46
C GLU A 54 -1.76 9.29 -16.25
N ILE A 55 -1.51 8.86 -15.01
CA ILE A 55 -0.49 7.87 -14.76
C ILE A 55 -0.92 6.67 -15.60
N PRO A 56 -0.13 6.24 -16.60
CA PRO A 56 -0.52 5.15 -17.47
C PRO A 56 -0.71 3.91 -16.60
N ARG A 57 -1.96 3.53 -16.30
CA ARG A 57 -2.27 2.26 -15.69
C ARG A 57 -2.06 1.20 -16.77
N LYS A 58 -0.84 0.67 -16.84
CA LYS A 58 -0.58 -0.56 -17.58
C LYS A 58 -1.45 -1.66 -16.95
N PRO A 59 -2.21 -2.44 -17.74
CA PRO A 59 -2.93 -3.60 -17.21
C PRO A 59 -1.94 -4.61 -16.61
N LEU A 60 -2.30 -5.23 -15.49
CA LEU A 60 -1.50 -6.21 -14.72
C LEU A 60 -0.99 -7.42 -15.53
N LYS A 61 -1.42 -7.58 -16.79
CA LYS A 61 -0.99 -8.68 -17.65
C LYS A 61 0.48 -8.59 -18.08
N ASN A 62 1.11 -7.42 -17.97
CA ASN A 62 2.49 -7.21 -18.41
C ASN A 62 3.54 -7.26 -17.28
N PHE A 63 3.14 -7.56 -16.03
CA PHE A 63 4.08 -7.51 -14.89
C PHE A 63 4.99 -8.75 -14.81
N ILE A 64 4.62 -9.86 -15.45
CA ILE A 64 5.45 -11.07 -15.52
C ILE A 64 6.55 -10.94 -16.60
N GLU A 65 6.31 -10.19 -17.69
CA GLU A 65 7.29 -9.99 -18.76
C GLU A 65 8.45 -9.07 -18.38
N HIS A 66 8.27 -8.13 -17.43
CA HIS A 66 9.33 -7.20 -17.04
C HIS A 66 10.31 -7.73 -15.97
N LEU A 67 10.23 -9.02 -15.61
CA LEU A 67 11.22 -9.69 -14.75
C LEU A 67 12.24 -10.53 -15.53
N VAL A 68 12.25 -10.45 -16.87
CA VAL A 68 13.17 -11.23 -17.71
C VAL A 68 13.70 -10.33 -18.82
N ASP A 69 14.97 -9.98 -18.71
CA ASP A 69 15.72 -9.32 -19.78
C ASP A 69 15.87 -10.29 -20.98
N GLU A 70 15.87 -9.73 -22.19
CA GLU A 70 15.89 -10.31 -23.56
C GLU A 70 16.83 -11.52 -23.77
N SER A 71 16.70 -12.47 -24.70
CA SER A 71 16.12 -12.58 -26.06
C SER A 71 16.17 -14.10 -26.46
N PRO A 72 15.57 -14.53 -27.60
CA PRO A 72 15.04 -15.86 -27.81
C PRO A 72 15.93 -16.79 -28.65
N ASP A 73 15.67 -18.09 -28.55
CA ASP A 73 15.74 -18.99 -29.71
C ASP A 73 14.58 -20.01 -29.68
N GLU A 74 13.89 -20.06 -30.81
CA GLU A 74 12.80 -20.96 -31.18
C GLU A 74 13.19 -22.44 -31.07
N VAL A 75 12.23 -23.33 -30.80
CA VAL A 75 11.63 -24.19 -31.85
C VAL A 75 10.51 -25.10 -31.33
N SER A 76 9.39 -25.04 -32.05
CA SER A 76 8.52 -26.11 -32.56
C SER A 76 8.25 -27.33 -31.67
N ALA A 77 7.03 -27.49 -31.15
CA ALA A 77 5.87 -28.08 -31.84
C ALA A 77 5.99 -29.60 -32.05
N GLU A 78 5.16 -30.37 -31.34
CA GLU A 78 4.24 -31.34 -31.94
C GLU A 78 3.25 -31.85 -30.89
N SER A 79 1.98 -31.84 -31.26
CA SER A 79 0.85 -32.33 -30.47
C SER A 79 0.00 -33.23 -31.35
N GLU A 80 -0.10 -34.50 -30.97
CA GLU A 80 -1.14 -35.45 -31.40
C GLU A 80 -1.63 -36.16 -30.13
N SER A 81 -2.90 -36.50 -29.90
CA SER A 81 -4.16 -36.35 -30.62
C SER A 81 -5.27 -36.48 -29.55
N VAL A 82 -6.33 -35.66 -29.60
CA VAL A 82 -7.44 -35.76 -28.64
C VAL A 82 -8.76 -35.96 -29.38
N LYS A 83 -9.47 -37.04 -29.02
CA LYS A 83 -10.83 -37.33 -29.48
C LYS A 83 -11.79 -36.31 -28.88
N VAL A 84 -12.38 -35.49 -29.75
CA VAL A 84 -13.40 -34.50 -29.42
C VAL A 84 -14.66 -35.21 -28.90
N THR A 85 -15.00 -34.98 -27.63
CA THR A 85 -16.32 -35.30 -27.10
C THR A 85 -16.86 -34.11 -26.31
N LYS A 86 -17.87 -33.47 -26.92
CA LYS A 86 -18.94 -32.65 -26.32
C LYS A 86 -18.53 -31.50 -25.40
N VAL A 87 -18.44 -30.33 -26.02
CA VAL A 87 -18.37 -29.00 -25.40
C VAL A 87 -19.67 -28.71 -24.63
N ARG A 88 -19.61 -28.75 -23.30
CA ARG A 88 -20.45 -27.95 -22.38
C ARG A 88 -19.61 -27.63 -21.13
N ASP A 89 -19.40 -26.33 -20.90
CA ASP A 89 -18.95 -25.71 -19.64
C ASP A 89 -17.56 -26.08 -19.10
N LEU A 90 -16.50 -25.88 -19.90
CA LEU A 90 -15.13 -26.12 -19.45
C LEU A 90 -14.51 -24.93 -18.69
N HIS A 91 -15.03 -23.70 -18.79
CA HIS A 91 -14.41 -22.53 -18.15
C HIS A 91 -14.45 -22.57 -16.61
N GLY A 92 -15.46 -23.22 -16.02
CA GLY A 92 -15.54 -23.42 -14.56
C GLY A 92 -14.74 -24.60 -14.01
N TYR A 93 -14.31 -25.54 -14.86
CA TYR A 93 -13.63 -26.78 -14.42
C TYR A 93 -12.10 -26.65 -14.41
N ILE A 94 -11.53 -25.74 -15.22
CA ILE A 94 -10.07 -25.53 -15.29
C ILE A 94 -9.53 -24.86 -14.01
N GLY A 95 -10.35 -24.04 -13.34
CA GLY A 95 -9.96 -23.31 -12.13
C GLY A 95 -9.83 -24.17 -10.86
N LEU A 96 -10.43 -25.37 -10.85
CA LEU A 96 -10.35 -26.30 -9.71
C LEU A 96 -9.43 -27.49 -9.97
N LYS A 97 -8.86 -27.61 -11.18
CA LYS A 97 -7.93 -28.68 -11.50
C LYS A 97 -6.65 -28.47 -10.68
N THR A 98 -6.34 -29.43 -9.83
CA THR A 98 -5.05 -29.47 -9.14
C THR A 98 -4.04 -30.29 -9.94
N MET A 99 -2.76 -29.94 -9.79
CA MET A 99 -1.63 -30.65 -10.37
C MET A 99 -0.57 -30.83 -9.29
N ASP A 100 0.16 -31.94 -9.37
CA ASP A 100 1.30 -32.19 -8.49
C ASP A 100 2.55 -31.49 -9.03
N VAL A 101 3.22 -30.72 -8.19
CA VAL A 101 4.53 -30.11 -8.46
C VAL A 101 5.46 -30.48 -7.31
N ASN A 102 6.46 -31.32 -7.57
CA ASN A 102 7.43 -31.78 -6.56
C ASN A 102 6.77 -32.38 -5.30
N GLY A 103 5.64 -33.07 -5.45
CA GLY A 103 4.88 -33.65 -4.34
C GLY A 103 3.92 -32.69 -3.65
N PHE A 104 3.71 -31.48 -4.17
CA PHE A 104 2.72 -30.53 -3.68
C PHE A 104 1.54 -30.43 -4.64
N GLU A 105 0.34 -30.63 -4.13
CA GLU A 105 -0.90 -30.41 -4.88
C GLU A 105 -1.23 -28.92 -4.94
N VAL A 106 -1.19 -28.34 -6.14
CA VAL A 106 -1.42 -26.90 -6.39
C VAL A 106 -2.45 -26.69 -7.50
N LEU A 107 -3.14 -25.54 -7.51
CA LEU A 107 -4.08 -25.24 -8.59
C LEU A 107 -3.34 -25.09 -9.92
N ALA A 108 -3.97 -25.48 -11.02
CA ALA A 108 -3.38 -25.38 -12.36
C ALA A 108 -2.92 -23.95 -12.70
N SER A 109 -3.60 -22.93 -12.20
CA SER A 109 -3.22 -21.51 -12.34
C SER A 109 -1.95 -21.13 -11.59
N GLN A 110 -1.53 -21.91 -10.59
CA GLN A 110 -0.38 -21.64 -9.72
C GLN A 110 0.85 -22.48 -10.09
N VAL A 111 0.70 -23.49 -10.95
CA VAL A 111 1.74 -24.46 -11.29
C VAL A 111 3.03 -23.77 -11.76
N GLU A 112 2.92 -22.79 -12.65
CA GLU A 112 4.10 -22.14 -13.21
C GLU A 112 4.85 -21.33 -12.17
N SER A 113 4.12 -20.59 -11.32
CA SER A 113 4.70 -19.86 -10.19
C SER A 113 5.43 -20.79 -9.23
N VAL A 114 4.84 -21.94 -8.90
CA VAL A 114 5.43 -22.93 -7.99
C VAL A 114 6.67 -23.57 -8.61
N ARG A 115 6.63 -23.93 -9.90
CA ARG A 115 7.82 -24.43 -10.62
C ARG A 115 8.96 -23.43 -10.58
N HIS A 116 8.66 -22.16 -10.81
CA HIS A 116 9.66 -21.09 -10.80
C HIS A 116 10.30 -20.90 -9.42
N ILE A 117 9.51 -21.01 -8.35
CA ILE A 117 10.02 -20.98 -6.98
C ILE A 117 11.05 -22.10 -6.77
N PHE A 118 10.73 -23.34 -7.17
CA PHE A 118 11.66 -24.46 -7.04
C PHE A 118 12.87 -24.35 -7.97
N GLN A 119 12.76 -23.70 -9.13
CA GLN A 119 13.91 -23.44 -10.00
C GLN A 119 14.90 -22.47 -9.36
N ARG A 120 14.41 -21.41 -8.71
CA ARG A 120 15.26 -20.42 -8.02
C ARG A 120 15.74 -20.86 -6.64
N HIS A 121 14.91 -21.62 -5.94
CA HIS A 121 15.16 -22.10 -4.59
C HIS A 121 14.92 -23.62 -4.52
N PRO A 122 15.81 -24.43 -5.13
CA PRO A 122 15.63 -25.87 -5.21
C PRO A 122 15.63 -26.56 -3.85
N ASP A 123 16.28 -25.96 -2.86
CA ASP A 123 16.37 -26.47 -1.49
C ASP A 123 15.25 -25.97 -0.56
N ILE A 124 14.31 -25.17 -1.06
CA ILE A 124 13.25 -24.51 -0.27
C ILE A 124 12.46 -25.47 0.63
N ALA A 125 12.23 -26.70 0.16
CA ALA A 125 11.50 -27.73 0.88
C ALA A 125 12.32 -29.02 1.06
N ALA A 126 13.66 -28.94 1.00
CA ALA A 126 14.53 -30.12 1.05
C ALA A 126 14.38 -30.93 2.36
N GLU A 127 14.09 -30.25 3.46
CA GLU A 127 13.93 -30.85 4.79
C GLU A 127 12.47 -31.10 5.17
N PHE A 128 11.53 -30.71 4.31
CA PHE A 128 10.10 -30.89 4.54
C PHE A 128 9.70 -32.36 4.37
N ARG A 129 9.23 -32.98 5.46
CA ARG A 129 8.91 -34.42 5.50
C ARG A 129 7.43 -34.74 5.72
N ALA A 130 6.54 -33.74 5.71
CA ALA A 130 5.13 -33.99 5.95
C ALA A 130 4.55 -34.89 4.85
N LYS A 131 3.88 -35.98 5.24
CA LYS A 131 3.16 -36.89 4.32
C LYS A 131 1.70 -36.51 4.13
N ASN A 132 1.17 -35.65 5.01
CA ASN A 132 -0.23 -35.23 4.99
C ASN A 132 -0.45 -34.18 3.89
N GLN A 133 -1.27 -34.52 2.89
CA GLN A 133 -1.57 -33.64 1.75
C GLN A 133 -2.22 -32.31 2.16
N ARG A 134 -3.04 -32.29 3.21
CA ARG A 134 -3.62 -31.05 3.73
C ARG A 134 -2.54 -30.10 4.25
N MET A 135 -1.53 -30.66 4.92
CA MET A 135 -0.39 -29.88 5.40
C MET A 135 0.44 -29.35 4.22
N ARG A 136 0.74 -30.20 3.23
CA ARG A 136 1.48 -29.78 2.02
C ARG A 136 0.78 -28.62 1.31
N LYS A 137 -0.53 -28.74 1.13
CA LYS A 137 -1.37 -27.70 0.52
C LYS A 137 -1.38 -26.41 1.33
N ALA A 138 -1.52 -26.51 2.65
CA ALA A 138 -1.48 -25.34 3.53
C ALA A 138 -0.12 -24.63 3.48
N CYS A 139 1.00 -25.36 3.60
CA CYS A 139 2.34 -24.80 3.47
C CYS A 139 2.53 -24.10 2.12
N MET A 140 2.13 -24.74 1.02
CA MET A 140 2.25 -24.12 -0.31
C MET A 140 1.36 -22.88 -0.46
N SER A 141 0.15 -22.90 0.13
CA SER A 141 -0.72 -21.73 0.18
C SER A 141 -0.09 -20.56 0.93
N PHE A 142 0.51 -20.82 2.10
CA PHE A 142 1.21 -19.80 2.88
C PHE A 142 2.44 -19.26 2.14
N LEU A 143 3.20 -20.14 1.48
CA LEU A 143 4.36 -19.70 0.70
C LEU A 143 3.94 -18.77 -0.44
N LEU A 144 2.90 -19.15 -1.19
CA LEU A 144 2.38 -18.33 -2.28
C LEU A 144 1.81 -17.00 -1.78
N SER A 145 1.08 -17.00 -0.66
CA SER A 145 0.52 -15.77 -0.10
C SER A 145 1.61 -14.79 0.34
N VAL A 146 2.65 -15.25 1.01
CA VAL A 146 3.77 -14.36 1.42
C VAL A 146 4.49 -13.80 0.20
N ILE A 147 4.69 -14.61 -0.85
CA ILE A 147 5.31 -14.14 -2.09
C ILE A 147 4.43 -13.07 -2.74
N GLU A 148 3.13 -13.28 -2.80
CA GLU A 148 2.17 -12.31 -3.32
C GLU A 148 2.22 -10.99 -2.52
N THR A 149 2.14 -11.05 -1.20
CA THR A 149 2.29 -9.88 -0.30
C THR A 149 3.63 -9.18 -0.56
N SER A 150 4.72 -9.92 -0.77
CA SER A 150 6.05 -9.35 -1.03
C SER A 150 6.20 -8.67 -2.40
N CYS A 151 5.20 -8.82 -3.27
CA CYS A 151 5.15 -8.26 -4.61
C CYS A 151 4.14 -7.11 -4.73
N GLN A 152 3.35 -6.84 -3.68
CA GLN A 152 2.42 -5.72 -3.65
C GLN A 152 3.16 -4.38 -3.63
N SER A 153 2.48 -3.33 -4.10
CA SER A 153 2.97 -1.97 -3.96
C SER A 153 2.96 -1.53 -2.49
N LEU A 154 3.84 -0.60 -2.14
CA LEU A 154 3.96 -0.13 -0.75
C LEU A 154 2.68 0.57 -0.25
N GLU A 155 1.98 1.23 -1.17
CA GLU A 155 0.71 1.94 -0.94
C GLU A 155 -0.45 0.98 -0.63
N GLU A 156 -0.54 -0.15 -1.32
CA GLU A 156 -1.61 -1.14 -1.15
C GLU A 156 -1.35 -2.08 0.03
N LEU A 157 -0.07 -2.28 0.38
CA LEU A 157 0.33 -3.13 1.47
C LEU A 157 -0.16 -2.51 2.79
N SER A 158 -0.85 -3.27 3.65
CA SER A 158 -1.21 -2.81 5.01
C SER A 158 -0.16 -3.23 6.05
N ASN A 159 -0.26 -2.70 7.29
CA ASN A 159 0.62 -3.16 8.36
C ASN A 159 0.22 -4.57 8.82
N GLU A 160 -1.08 -4.86 8.75
CA GLU A 160 -1.70 -6.13 9.08
C GLU A 160 -1.22 -7.23 8.13
N ASP A 161 -1.15 -6.96 6.82
CA ASP A 161 -0.61 -7.89 5.82
C ASP A 161 0.85 -8.25 6.11
N LEU A 162 1.66 -7.28 6.55
CA LEU A 162 3.05 -7.50 6.92
C LEU A 162 3.19 -8.41 8.15
N VAL A 163 2.29 -8.25 9.13
CA VAL A 163 2.23 -9.11 10.33
C VAL A 163 1.77 -10.52 9.96
N GLU A 164 0.75 -10.64 9.12
CA GLU A 164 0.28 -11.95 8.64
C GLU A 164 1.37 -12.68 7.85
N ALA A 165 2.12 -11.96 7.01
CA ALA A 165 3.25 -12.50 6.28
C ALA A 165 4.37 -12.99 7.22
N ASP A 166 4.70 -12.27 8.29
CA ASP A 166 5.66 -12.72 9.31
C ASP A 166 5.22 -14.01 10.00
N ILE A 167 3.94 -14.08 10.35
CA ILE A 167 3.33 -15.25 10.97
C ILE A 167 3.43 -16.45 10.01
N ALA A 168 3.08 -16.26 8.73
CA ALA A 168 3.19 -17.29 7.71
C ALA A 168 4.64 -17.76 7.48
N ILE A 169 5.62 -16.85 7.47
CA ILE A 169 7.04 -17.20 7.41
C ILE A 169 7.46 -18.05 8.60
N THR A 170 7.02 -17.69 9.81
CA THR A 170 7.31 -18.46 11.03
C THR A 170 6.76 -19.89 10.91
N TYR A 171 5.51 -20.05 10.48
CA TYR A 171 4.93 -21.37 10.23
C TYR A 171 5.67 -22.17 9.16
N LEU A 172 6.15 -21.54 8.10
CA LEU A 172 6.94 -22.19 7.06
C LEU A 172 8.28 -22.68 7.60
N LYS A 173 8.97 -21.87 8.42
CA LYS A 173 10.22 -22.26 9.09
C LYS A 173 10.02 -23.43 10.05
N ASP A 174 8.94 -23.42 10.84
CA ASP A 174 8.58 -24.53 11.71
C ASP A 174 8.28 -25.81 10.92
N ALA A 175 7.73 -25.66 9.72
CA ALA A 175 7.57 -26.74 8.75
C ALA A 175 8.87 -27.12 8.01
N CYS A 176 10.04 -26.60 8.42
CA CYS A 176 11.35 -26.86 7.81
C CYS A 176 11.48 -26.37 6.36
N PHE A 177 10.78 -25.30 5.98
CA PHE A 177 11.04 -24.59 4.73
C PHE A 177 12.19 -23.60 4.89
N LYS A 178 13.07 -23.54 3.90
CA LYS A 178 14.19 -22.59 3.81
C LYS A 178 13.74 -21.29 3.15
N VAL A 179 13.11 -20.42 3.94
CA VAL A 179 12.50 -19.16 3.49
C VAL A 179 13.22 -17.90 3.99
N ASP A 180 14.50 -18.00 4.36
CA ASP A 180 15.29 -16.86 4.86
C ASP A 180 15.39 -15.71 3.84
N TRP A 181 15.40 -16.03 2.54
CA TRP A 181 15.39 -15.04 1.47
C TRP A 181 14.09 -14.22 1.46
N LEU A 182 12.96 -14.84 1.79
CA LEU A 182 11.65 -14.21 1.81
C LEU A 182 11.48 -13.35 3.07
N GLU A 183 11.99 -13.82 4.21
CA GLU A 183 12.08 -13.03 5.45
C GLU A 183 12.92 -11.76 5.25
N LYS A 184 14.10 -11.89 4.62
CA LYS A 184 14.93 -10.75 4.30
C LYS A 184 14.20 -9.74 3.40
N LYS A 185 13.49 -10.23 2.38
CA LYS A 185 12.71 -9.37 1.48
C LYS A 185 11.58 -8.66 2.22
N LEU A 186 10.87 -9.36 3.11
CA LEU A 186 9.78 -8.79 3.91
C LEU A 186 10.28 -7.72 4.88
N ASN A 187 11.45 -7.91 5.50
CA ASN A 187 12.07 -6.89 6.35
C ASN A 187 12.45 -5.63 5.57
N GLN A 188 12.97 -5.79 4.34
CA GLN A 188 13.24 -4.64 3.47
C GLN A 188 11.95 -3.86 3.12
N LEU A 189 10.83 -4.56 2.93
CA LEU A 189 9.53 -3.91 2.69
C LEU A 189 9.07 -3.10 3.91
N LYS A 190 9.21 -3.64 5.12
CA LYS A 190 8.91 -2.91 6.37
C LYS A 190 9.75 -1.64 6.49
N ASP A 191 11.05 -1.74 6.24
CA ASP A 191 11.95 -0.59 6.28
C ASP A 191 11.57 0.48 5.26
N ASN A 192 11.20 0.07 4.05
CA ASN A 192 10.76 0.99 3.01
C ASN A 192 9.46 1.69 3.39
N LYS A 193 8.52 0.97 4.00
CA LYS A 193 7.24 1.51 4.46
C LYS A 193 7.42 2.57 5.54
N GLU A 194 8.34 2.34 6.46
CA GLU A 194 8.64 3.32 7.51
C GLU A 194 9.27 4.59 6.91
N LYS A 195 10.17 4.44 5.94
CA LYS A 195 10.77 5.57 5.22
C LYS A 195 9.72 6.37 4.44
N GLU A 196 8.77 5.71 3.79
CA GLU A 196 7.67 6.36 3.08
C GLU A 196 6.81 7.18 4.04
N LYS A 197 6.39 6.59 5.17
CA LYS A 197 5.61 7.29 6.20
C LYS A 197 6.34 8.51 6.75
N SER A 198 7.64 8.37 7.05
CA SER A 198 8.48 9.48 7.49
C SER A 198 8.58 10.58 6.42
N GLY A 199 8.75 10.19 5.15
CA GLY A 199 8.77 11.09 4.00
C GLY A 199 7.47 11.86 3.85
N LEU A 200 6.33 11.18 3.95
CA LEU A 200 5.00 11.77 3.87
C LEU A 200 4.76 12.78 5.00
N ALA A 201 5.11 12.43 6.23
CA ALA A 201 4.99 13.32 7.38
C ALA A 201 5.83 14.61 7.20
N ARG A 202 7.04 14.47 6.63
CA ARG A 202 7.89 15.63 6.33
C ARG A 202 7.30 16.50 5.23
N LEU A 203 6.72 15.91 4.18
CA LEU A 203 6.04 16.65 3.11
C LEU A 203 4.84 17.43 3.63
N GLN A 204 3.99 16.78 4.44
CA GLN A 204 2.86 17.42 5.11
C GLN A 204 3.31 18.61 5.96
N LYS A 205 4.43 18.47 6.69
CA LYS A 205 4.97 19.57 7.49
C LYS A 205 5.42 20.77 6.65
N ILE A 206 6.05 20.51 5.50
CA ILE A 206 6.46 21.57 4.57
C ILE A 206 5.24 22.27 3.98
N GLU A 207 4.19 21.51 3.64
CA GLU A 207 2.93 22.04 3.11
C GLU A 207 2.24 22.98 4.12
N GLU A 208 2.14 22.57 5.39
CA GLU A 208 1.63 23.44 6.47
C GLU A 208 2.42 24.74 6.61
N ASN A 209 3.76 24.64 6.61
CA ASN A 209 4.62 25.81 6.74
C ASN A 209 4.44 26.77 5.55
N LEU A 210 4.30 26.24 4.33
CA LEU A 210 4.06 27.04 3.13
C LEU A 210 2.70 27.76 3.19
N LEU A 211 1.65 27.08 3.67
CA LEU A 211 0.33 27.68 3.86
C LEU A 211 0.37 28.79 4.91
N ASN A 212 1.08 28.58 6.03
CA ASN A 212 1.24 29.59 7.06
C ASN A 212 2.00 30.83 6.55
N LEU A 213 3.13 30.62 5.86
CA LEU A 213 3.90 31.74 5.27
C LEU A 213 3.07 32.53 4.25
N LYS A 214 2.27 31.83 3.43
CA LYS A 214 1.37 32.48 2.48
C LYS A 214 0.31 33.34 3.18
N LEU A 215 -0.24 32.87 4.29
CA LEU A 215 -1.20 33.63 5.09
C LEU A 215 -0.55 34.89 5.68
N GLN A 216 0.64 34.75 6.27
CA GLN A 216 1.39 35.88 6.82
C GLN A 216 1.69 36.96 5.77
N TRP A 217 2.05 36.56 4.54
CA TRP A 217 2.29 37.51 3.45
C TRP A 217 1.03 38.25 3.04
N SER A 218 -0.11 37.54 2.96
CA SER A 218 -1.40 38.18 2.69
C SER A 218 -1.81 39.16 3.78
N GLU A 219 -1.58 38.86 5.06
CA GLU A 219 -1.82 39.80 6.16
C GLU A 219 -0.96 41.07 6.04
N MET A 220 0.31 40.94 5.65
CA MET A 220 1.21 42.07 5.43
C MET A 220 0.79 42.93 4.24
N ASP A 221 0.38 42.32 3.12
CA ASP A 221 -0.08 43.03 1.92
C ASP A 221 -1.37 43.84 2.16
N HIS A 222 -2.21 43.42 3.11
CA HIS A 222 -3.41 44.17 3.50
C HIS A 222 -3.14 45.35 4.45
N LEU A 223 -1.91 45.48 4.98
CA LEU A 223 -1.50 46.55 5.90
C LEU A 223 -0.67 47.65 5.22
N ALA A 224 -0.34 47.51 3.93
CA ALA A 224 0.45 48.44 3.12
C ALA A 224 -0.43 49.28 2.17
#